data_AF-A0A9D3BPB4-F1
#
_entry.id   AF-A0A9D3BPB4-F1
#
_cell.length_a   1.000
_cell.length_b   1.000
_cell.length_c   1.000
_cell.angle_alpha   90.00
_cell.angle_beta   90.00
_cell.angle_gamma   90.00
#
_symmetry.space_group_name_H-M   'P 1'
#
loop_
_entity.id
_entity.type
_entity.pdbx_description
1 polymer ?
#
loop_
_entity_poly.entity_id
_entity_poly.type
_entity_poly.pdbx_seq_one_letter_code
_entity_poly.pdbx_strand_id
1 'polypeptide(L)'
;MVLSRQAADGEYSLTDCLLFGAIMSATDPVSVLGLLSDLHVDFDLHALLFGESVLNDAVAIVLTHAIASYDRRGAGRVFGPPAFLHSVGFFLGVLIGSFLLGFIFTVITALISFSSSPVSPFQLSPQHPL
;
A
#
# COMPACT_ATOMS: atom_id res chain seq x y z
N MET A 1 1.26 17.90 30.77
CA MET A 1 0.62 19.23 30.75
C MET A 1 0.69 19.96 29.40
N VAL A 2 1.44 19.45 28.40
CA VAL A 2 1.47 20.05 27.03
C VAL A 2 0.42 19.45 26.09
N LEU A 3 0.07 18.16 26.26
CA LEU A 3 -0.91 17.49 25.39
C LEU A 3 -2.38 17.88 25.64
N SER A 4 -2.69 18.51 26.78
CA SER A 4 -4.07 18.90 27.13
C SER A 4 -4.48 20.29 26.63
N ARG A 5 -3.54 21.11 26.12
CA ARG A 5 -3.87 22.45 25.58
C ARG A 5 -4.30 22.41 24.11
N GLN A 6 -3.85 21.43 23.33
CA GLN A 6 -4.26 21.31 21.93
C GLN A 6 -5.66 20.70 21.75
N ALA A 7 -6.16 19.98 22.76
CA ALA A 7 -7.51 19.42 22.75
C ALA A 7 -8.58 20.39 23.27
N ALA A 8 -8.19 21.51 23.88
CA ALA A 8 -9.11 22.48 24.50
C ALA A 8 -9.44 23.69 23.60
N ASP A 9 -8.61 23.95 22.58
CA ASP A 9 -8.87 24.94 21.53
C ASP A 9 -9.28 24.16 20.28
N GLY A 10 -10.58 24.11 19.96
CA GLY A 10 -11.18 23.26 18.91
C GLY A 10 -10.79 23.60 17.45
N GLU A 11 -9.53 23.84 17.16
CA GLU A 11 -9.03 24.16 15.82
C GLU A 11 -8.17 23.01 15.27
N TYR A 12 -8.83 21.97 14.76
CA TYR A 12 -8.17 20.98 13.92
C TYR A 12 -7.64 21.65 12.65
N SER A 13 -6.38 21.40 12.31
CA SER A 13 -5.83 21.86 11.04
C SER A 13 -6.39 21.04 9.88
N LEU A 14 -6.45 21.65 8.69
CA LEU A 14 -6.68 20.93 7.43
C LEU A 14 -5.69 19.77 7.25
N THR A 15 -4.44 19.91 7.70
CA THR A 15 -3.45 18.82 7.68
C THR A 15 -3.89 17.65 8.57
N ASP A 16 -4.43 17.93 9.76
CA ASP A 16 -4.86 16.89 10.71
C ASP A 16 -6.02 16.07 10.12
N CYS A 17 -6.96 16.74 9.46
CA CYS A 17 -8.07 16.09 8.75
C CYS A 17 -7.59 15.23 7.57
N LEU A 18 -6.63 15.74 6.77
CA LEU A 18 -6.06 14.99 5.66
C LEU A 18 -5.27 13.77 6.14
N LEU A 19 -4.49 13.92 7.20
CA LEU A 19 -3.70 12.85 7.80
C LEU A 19 -4.62 11.76 8.37
N PHE A 20 -5.68 12.16 9.07
CA PHE A 20 -6.70 11.24 9.57
C PHE A 20 -7.34 10.45 8.42
N GLY A 21 -7.74 11.14 7.34
CA GLY A 21 -8.30 10.48 6.15
C GLY A 21 -7.32 9.51 5.49
N ALA A 22 -6.04 9.86 5.38
CA ALA A 22 -5.01 9.00 4.80
C ALA A 22 -4.79 7.73 5.63
N ILE A 23 -4.75 7.83 6.96
CA ILE A 23 -4.58 6.68 7.85
C ILE A 23 -5.81 5.78 7.82
N MET A 24 -7.01 6.36 7.85
CA MET A 24 -8.27 5.60 7.81
C MET A 24 -8.58 5.01 6.42
N SER A 25 -7.87 5.45 5.37
CA SER A 25 -8.05 4.92 4.02
C SER A 25 -7.66 3.46 3.93
N ALA A 26 -6.62 3.01 4.63
CA ALA A 26 -6.15 1.61 4.60
C ALA A 26 -7.26 0.64 5.03
N THR A 27 -7.53 -0.37 4.19
CA THR A 27 -8.59 -1.36 4.39
C THR A 27 -8.00 -2.73 4.65
N ASP A 28 -8.43 -3.40 5.72
CA ASP A 28 -8.05 -4.78 6.00
C ASP A 28 -9.21 -5.75 5.70
N PRO A 29 -9.15 -6.52 4.60
CA PRO A 29 -10.18 -7.48 4.21
C PRO A 29 -9.90 -8.86 4.79
N VAL A 30 -8.86 -9.08 5.62
CA VAL A 30 -8.41 -10.42 6.03
C VAL A 30 -9.57 -11.24 6.63
N SER A 31 -10.43 -10.59 7.42
CA SER A 31 -11.60 -11.24 8.00
C SER A 31 -12.67 -11.61 6.96
N VAL A 32 -12.84 -10.78 5.93
CA VAL A 32 -13.81 -11.00 4.84
C VAL A 32 -13.29 -12.06 3.87
N LEU A 33 -12.00 -12.05 3.55
CA LEU A 33 -11.35 -13.04 2.68
C LEU A 33 -11.45 -14.46 3.26
N GLY A 34 -11.33 -14.61 4.59
CA GLY A 34 -11.54 -15.89 5.28
C GLY A 34 -12.96 -16.42 5.10
N LEU A 35 -13.96 -15.56 5.31
CA LEU A 35 -15.37 -15.93 5.12
C LEU A 35 -15.71 -16.25 3.66
N LEU A 36 -15.18 -15.48 2.70
CA LEU A 36 -15.42 -15.72 1.27
C LEU A 36 -14.81 -17.05 0.81
N SER A 37 -13.67 -17.45 1.39
CA SER A 37 -13.08 -18.76 1.14
C SER A 37 -13.97 -19.89 1.66
N ASP A 38 -14.58 -19.73 2.83
CA ASP A 38 -15.52 -20.71 3.39
C ASP A 38 -16.83 -20.80 2.57
N LEU A 39 -17.26 -19.68 1.98
CA LEU A 39 -18.45 -19.57 1.13
C LEU A 39 -18.25 -20.07 -0.32
N HIS A 40 -17.07 -20.59 -0.68
CA HIS A 40 -16.74 -21.05 -2.04
C HIS A 40 -16.96 -19.97 -3.12
N VAL A 41 -16.58 -18.72 -2.83
CA VAL A 41 -16.65 -17.62 -3.78
C VAL A 41 -15.60 -17.73 -4.89
N ASP A 42 -15.91 -17.15 -6.05
CA ASP A 42 -15.00 -17.10 -7.21
C ASP A 42 -13.61 -16.56 -6.85
N PHE A 43 -12.59 -17.26 -7.34
CA PHE A 43 -11.19 -16.91 -7.13
C PHE A 43 -10.86 -15.49 -7.60
N ASP A 44 -11.52 -15.02 -8.66
CA ASP A 44 -11.33 -13.67 -9.20
C ASP A 44 -11.74 -12.57 -8.19
N LEU A 45 -12.84 -12.78 -7.47
CA LEU A 45 -13.29 -11.83 -6.43
C LEU A 45 -12.34 -11.82 -5.25
N HIS A 46 -11.83 -12.99 -4.85
CA HIS A 46 -10.83 -13.12 -3.80
C HIS A 46 -9.54 -12.38 -4.18
N ALA A 47 -9.02 -12.61 -5.39
CA ALA A 47 -7.80 -11.98 -5.88
C ALA A 47 -7.95 -10.46 -6.00
N LEU A 48 -9.11 -9.98 -6.45
CA LEU A 48 -9.40 -8.56 -6.58
C LEU A 48 -9.47 -7.85 -5.22
N LEU A 49 -10.19 -8.40 -4.26
CA LEU A 49 -10.31 -7.82 -2.91
C LEU A 49 -8.98 -7.81 -2.16
N PHE A 50 -8.20 -8.89 -2.30
CA PHE A 50 -6.84 -8.95 -1.76
C PHE A 50 -5.94 -7.88 -2.40
N GLY A 51 -5.95 -7.78 -3.73
CA GLY A 51 -5.14 -6.81 -4.46
C GLY A 51 -5.49 -5.35 -4.13
N GLU A 52 -6.78 -5.02 -4.05
CA GLU A 52 -7.26 -3.69 -3.66
C GLU A 52 -6.68 -3.28 -2.30
N SER A 53 -6.74 -4.17 -1.32
CA SER A 53 -6.35 -3.88 0.05
C SER A 53 -4.85 -3.71 0.21
N VAL A 54 -4.07 -4.56 -0.46
CA VAL A 54 -2.60 -4.41 -0.50
C VAL A 54 -2.20 -3.09 -1.18
N LEU A 55 -2.86 -2.72 -2.27
CA LEU A 55 -2.58 -1.46 -2.97
C LEU A 55 -2.95 -0.25 -2.09
N ASN A 56 -4.08 -0.33 -1.40
CA ASN A 56 -4.59 0.72 -0.54
C ASN A 56 -3.68 0.97 0.68
N ASP A 57 -3.14 -0.08 1.30
CA ASP A 57 -2.13 0.04 2.37
C ASP A 57 -0.88 0.79 1.89
N ALA A 58 -0.38 0.42 0.71
CA ALA A 58 0.79 1.08 0.12
C ALA A 58 0.52 2.57 -0.17
N VAL A 59 -0.65 2.89 -0.72
CA VAL A 59 -1.06 4.27 -1.02
C VAL A 59 -1.25 5.09 0.27
N ALA A 60 -1.92 4.55 1.28
CA ALA A 60 -2.17 5.20 2.57
C ALA A 60 -0.87 5.62 3.27
N ILE A 61 0.14 4.75 3.27
CA ILE A 61 1.46 5.03 3.83
C ILE A 61 2.15 6.19 3.08
N VAL A 62 2.18 6.14 1.75
CA VAL A 62 2.84 7.17 0.93
C VAL A 62 2.10 8.51 1.04
N LEU A 63 0.76 8.49 1.09
CA LEU A 63 -0.07 9.67 1.24
C LEU A 63 0.14 10.33 2.61
N THR A 64 0.18 9.53 3.68
CA THR A 64 0.52 9.99 5.03
C THR A 64 1.87 10.68 5.06
N HIS A 65 2.88 10.11 4.41
CA HIS A 65 4.21 10.71 4.33
C HIS A 65 4.21 12.02 3.52
N ALA A 66 3.46 12.08 2.42
CA ALA A 66 3.31 13.29 1.62
C ALA A 66 2.63 14.43 2.41
N ILE A 67 1.58 14.13 3.17
CA ILE A 67 0.87 15.10 4.03
C ILE A 67 1.78 15.57 5.17
N ALA A 68 2.52 14.67 5.82
CA ALA A 68 3.50 15.05 6.83
C ALA A 68 4.61 15.95 6.27
N SER A 69 5.00 15.75 5.00
CA SER A 69 5.97 16.61 4.32
C SER A 69 5.41 18.00 3.95
N TYR A 70 4.09 18.10 3.77
CA TYR A 70 3.39 19.37 3.54
C TYR A 70 3.35 20.22 4.81
N ASP A 71 3.04 19.61 5.95
CA ASP A 71 2.92 20.29 7.24
C ASP A 71 4.22 20.94 7.72
N ARG A 72 5.35 20.24 7.57
CA ARG A 72 6.70 20.73 7.92
C ARG A 72 7.11 22.02 7.21
N ARG A 73 6.46 22.36 6.08
CA ARG A 73 6.74 23.56 5.29
C ARG A 73 5.95 24.79 5.75
N GLY A 74 5.23 24.72 6.87
CA GLY A 74 4.49 25.84 7.44
C GLY A 74 3.14 26.13 6.77
N ALA A 75 2.67 25.23 5.91
CA ALA A 75 1.37 25.32 5.23
C ALA A 75 0.20 24.74 6.06
N GLY A 76 0.47 24.22 7.26
CA GLY A 76 -0.51 23.57 8.13
C GLY A 76 -1.60 24.47 8.72
N ARG A 77 -1.76 25.72 8.27
CA ARG A 77 -2.87 26.60 8.70
C ARG A 77 -3.57 27.32 7.56
N VAL A 78 -2.88 27.52 6.42
CA VAL A 78 -3.43 28.21 5.24
C VAL A 78 -3.05 27.42 4.01
N PHE A 79 -4.03 27.10 3.17
CA PHE A 79 -3.80 26.37 1.94
C PHE A 79 -2.84 27.15 1.03
N GLY A 80 -1.62 26.61 0.87
CA GLY A 80 -0.63 27.10 -0.07
C GLY A 80 -0.62 26.26 -1.35
N PRO A 81 -1.16 26.75 -2.49
CA PRO A 81 -1.14 26.02 -3.76
C PRO A 81 0.23 25.49 -4.21
N PRO A 82 1.35 26.26 -4.10
CA PRO A 82 2.66 25.75 -4.54
C PRO A 82 3.18 24.63 -3.63
N ALA A 83 2.93 24.72 -2.31
CA ALA A 83 3.30 23.66 -1.37
C ALA A 83 2.46 22.39 -1.59
N PHE A 84 1.19 22.54 -1.96
CA PHE A 84 0.29 21.44 -2.26
C PHE A 84 0.76 20.68 -3.52
N LEU A 85 1.01 21.40 -4.61
CA LEU A 85 1.52 20.80 -5.85
C LEU A 85 2.84 20.07 -5.65
N HIS A 86 3.74 20.62 -4.82
CA HIS A 86 4.98 19.95 -4.47
C HIS A 86 4.73 18.65 -3.67
N SER A 87 3.77 18.65 -2.75
CA SER A 87 3.42 17.43 -1.99
C SER A 87 2.82 16.36 -2.91
N VAL A 88 1.97 16.74 -3.86
CA VAL A 88 1.43 15.83 -4.89
C VAL A 88 2.55 15.26 -5.77
N GLY A 89 3.48 16.10 -6.22
CA GLY A 89 4.63 15.66 -7.00
C GLY A 89 5.54 14.70 -6.23
N PHE A 90 5.75 14.98 -4.94
CA PHE A 90 6.48 14.08 -4.04
C PHE A 90 5.77 12.75 -3.86
N PHE A 91 4.45 12.76 -3.61
CA PHE A 91 3.62 11.55 -3.52
C PHE A 91 3.75 10.69 -4.77
N LEU A 92 3.55 11.29 -5.94
CA LEU A 92 3.58 10.57 -7.22
C LEU A 92 4.98 10.04 -7.54
N GLY A 93 6.02 10.82 -7.23
CA GLY A 93 7.41 10.41 -7.38
C GLY A 93 7.77 9.21 -6.50
N VAL A 94 7.36 9.19 -5.24
CA VAL A 94 7.58 8.05 -4.33
C VAL A 94 6.75 6.84 -4.79
N LEU A 95 5.48 7.03 -5.14
CA LEU A 95 4.61 5.94 -5.57
C LEU A 95 5.13 5.24 -6.83
N ILE A 96 5.46 6.00 -7.88
CA ILE A 96 6.01 5.46 -9.12
C ILE A 96 7.41 4.89 -8.88
N GLY A 97 8.25 5.59 -8.11
CA GLY A 97 9.61 5.14 -7.78
C GLY A 97 9.61 3.78 -7.06
N SER A 98 8.76 3.62 -6.04
CA SER A 98 8.59 2.36 -5.30
C SER A 98 8.06 1.25 -6.20
N PHE A 99 7.09 1.53 -7.08
CA PHE A 99 6.58 0.56 -8.04
C PHE A 99 7.66 0.06 -9.00
N LEU A 100 8.44 0.99 -9.59
CA LEU A 100 9.53 0.64 -10.51
C LEU A 100 10.63 -0.16 -9.84
N LEU A 101 11.05 0.24 -8.63
CA LEU A 101 12.00 -0.51 -7.82
C LEU A 101 11.49 -1.93 -7.55
N GLY A 102 10.25 -2.06 -7.08
CA GLY A 102 9.62 -3.37 -6.86
C GLY A 102 9.64 -4.24 -8.12
N PHE A 103 9.21 -3.68 -9.26
CA PHE A 103 9.20 -4.37 -10.54
C PHE A 103 10.60 -4.87 -10.96
N ILE A 104 11.62 -4.01 -10.87
CA ILE A 104 13.00 -4.37 -11.21
C ILE A 104 13.49 -5.52 -10.32
N PHE A 105 13.26 -5.45 -9.01
CA PHE A 105 13.64 -6.52 -8.09
C PHE A 105 12.91 -7.82 -8.41
N THR A 106 11.61 -7.78 -8.69
CA THR A 106 10.84 -8.97 -9.10
C THR A 106 11.39 -9.61 -10.37
N VAL A 107 11.75 -8.81 -11.38
CA VAL A 107 12.35 -9.31 -12.63
C VAL A 107 13.72 -9.94 -12.36
N ILE A 108 14.58 -9.30 -11.57
CA ILE A 108 15.91 -9.84 -11.21
C ILE A 108 15.75 -11.18 -10.48
N THR A 109 14.87 -11.26 -9.49
CA THR A 109 14.60 -12.50 -8.75
C THR A 109 14.06 -13.60 -9.67
N ALA A 110 13.16 -13.28 -10.59
CA ALA A 110 12.63 -14.25 -11.56
C ALA A 110 13.72 -14.79 -12.49
N LEU A 111 14.62 -13.93 -12.98
CA LEU A 111 15.75 -14.34 -13.83
C LEU A 111 16.75 -15.24 -13.09
N ILE A 112 17.06 -14.91 -11.83
CA ILE A 112 17.96 -15.74 -11.00
C ILE A 112 17.34 -17.12 -10.75
N SER A 113 16.04 -17.18 -10.43
CA SER A 113 15.32 -18.42 -10.18
C SER A 113 15.27 -19.31 -11.43
N PHE A 114 15.02 -18.73 -12.60
CA PHE A 114 15.02 -19.46 -13.87
C PHE A 114 16.42 -19.96 -14.26
N SER A 115 17.46 -19.14 -14.08
CA SER A 115 18.85 -19.51 -14.40
C SER A 115 19.38 -20.65 -13.51
N SER A 116 18.88 -20.75 -12.27
CA SER A 116 19.35 -21.72 -11.27
C SER A 116 18.59 -23.06 -11.29
N SER A 117 17.55 -23.19 -12.12
CA SER A 117 16.71 -24.38 -12.19
C SER A 117 17.00 -25.20 -13.46
N PRO A 118 17.92 -26.20 -13.45
CA PRO A 118 17.82 -27.27 -14.44
C PRO A 118 16.50 -27.98 -14.15
N VAL A 119 15.49 -27.75 -15.00
CA VAL A 119 14.22 -28.48 -14.94
C VAL A 119 14.53 -29.95 -15.16
N SER A 120 14.74 -30.71 -14.09
CA SER A 120 14.74 -32.15 -14.18
C SER A 120 13.31 -32.53 -14.59
N PRO A 121 13.12 -33.21 -15.73
CA PRO A 121 11.81 -33.68 -16.11
C PRO A 121 11.33 -34.57 -14.97
N PHE A 122 10.25 -34.13 -14.32
CA PHE A 122 9.50 -34.87 -13.33
C PHE A 122 9.39 -36.31 -13.83
N GLN A 123 10.12 -37.22 -13.18
CA GLN A 123 9.98 -38.64 -13.43
C GLN A 123 8.53 -38.96 -13.07
N LEU A 124 7.68 -39.11 -14.09
CA LEU A 124 6.47 -39.90 -14.01
C LEU A 124 6.92 -41.27 -13.51
N SER A 125 6.85 -41.49 -12.19
CA SER A 125 6.92 -42.83 -11.65
C SER A 125 5.74 -43.58 -12.27
N PRO A 126 5.97 -44.69 -13.01
CA PRO A 126 4.88 -45.55 -13.40
C PRO A 126 4.23 -46.03 -12.12
N GLN A 127 3.00 -45.60 -11.85
CA GLN A 127 2.16 -46.21 -10.84
C GLN A 127 2.13 -47.70 -11.15
N HIS A 128 2.69 -48.49 -10.22
CA HIS A 128 2.85 -49.93 -10.33
C HIS A 128 1.47 -50.59 -10.53
N PRO A 129 1.31 -51.56 -11.45
CA PRO A 129 0.10 -52.36 -11.55
C PRO A 129 0.12 -53.45 -10.47
N LEU A 130 -0.88 -53.47 -9.59
CA LEU A 130 -1.39 -54.68 -8.94
C LEU A 130 -2.91 -54.54 -8.79
#